data_AF-A0A1E1WL10-F1
#
_entry.id   AF-A0A1E1WL10-F1
#
_cell.length_a   1.000
_cell.length_b   1.000
_cell.length_c   1.000
_cell.angle_alpha   90.00
_cell.angle_beta   90.00
_cell.angle_gamma   90.00
#
_symmetry.space_group_name_H-M   'P 1'
#
loop_
_entity.id
_entity.type
_entity.pdbx_description
1 polymer ?
#
loop_
_entity_poly.entity_id
_entity_poly.type
_entity_poly.pdbx_seq_one_letter_code
_entity_poly.pdbx_strand_id
1 'polypeptide(L)'
;LLAGAGVASPHEVHVESRAGVAGALSRVLAVTVRYEADGEPKALPLVVKLPPRDPFGRLFVAEAQFDTREILFYTELAPALNRLAEEALGPGEGLPIPKCIKARLPDEIGGDSELVLEDVTSVGFEAADFAEGLSEDRARSALHAVARLHALSLALR
;
A
#
# COMPACT_ATOMS: atom_id res chain seq x y z
N LEU A 1 11.99 -5.14 -10.57
CA LEU A 1 10.64 -4.71 -11.01
C LEU A 1 10.67 -4.21 -12.44
N LEU A 2 11.28 -3.06 -12.75
CA LEU A 2 11.36 -2.57 -14.14
C LEU A 2 12.30 -3.40 -15.03
N ALA A 3 13.46 -3.83 -14.51
CA ALA A 3 14.43 -4.61 -15.29
C ALA A 3 13.92 -5.99 -15.78
N GLY A 4 12.89 -6.57 -15.15
CA GLY A 4 12.29 -7.85 -15.56
C GLY A 4 11.18 -7.71 -16.61
N ALA A 5 10.79 -6.48 -16.97
CA ALA A 5 9.69 -6.17 -17.86
C ALA A 5 10.15 -5.47 -19.16
N GLY A 6 11.41 -5.66 -19.58
CA GLY A 6 11.94 -5.08 -20.82
C GLY A 6 12.16 -3.55 -20.76
N VAL A 7 12.13 -2.95 -19.57
CA VAL A 7 12.32 -1.51 -19.38
C VAL A 7 13.79 -1.15 -19.62
N ALA A 8 14.06 -0.31 -20.61
CA ALA A 8 15.42 0.10 -20.97
C ALA A 8 16.11 0.90 -19.85
N SER A 9 15.38 1.81 -19.21
CA SER A 9 15.76 2.52 -17.97
C SER A 9 14.62 3.44 -17.51
N PRO A 10 14.48 3.78 -16.21
CA PRO A 10 13.65 4.92 -15.81
C PRO A 10 14.27 6.21 -16.38
N HIS A 11 13.49 6.99 -17.13
CA HIS A 11 13.95 8.23 -17.75
C HIS A 11 13.80 9.42 -16.81
N GLU A 12 12.81 9.39 -15.92
CA GLU A 12 12.53 10.45 -14.97
C GLU A 12 11.76 9.90 -13.76
N VAL A 13 12.19 10.25 -12.54
CA VAL A 13 11.47 9.93 -11.30
C VAL A 13 11.00 11.24 -10.70
N HIS A 14 9.68 11.45 -10.70
CA HIS A 14 9.07 12.60 -10.05
C HIS A 14 8.60 12.18 -8.66
N VAL A 15 9.12 12.86 -7.63
CA VAL A 15 8.78 12.58 -6.23
C VAL A 15 8.03 13.79 -5.67
N GLU A 16 6.77 13.58 -5.34
CA GLU A 16 5.97 14.55 -4.61
C GLU A 16 5.76 14.05 -3.19
N SER A 17 6.36 14.74 -2.23
CA SER A 17 5.97 14.58 -0.85
C SER A 17 4.61 15.24 -0.67
N ARG A 18 3.52 14.47 -0.84
CA ARG A 18 2.24 14.90 -0.31
C ARG A 18 2.39 14.95 1.20
N ALA A 19 2.17 16.11 1.80
CA ALA A 19 1.98 16.21 3.23
C ALA A 19 0.68 15.48 3.56
N GLY A 20 0.74 14.15 3.64
CA GLY A 20 -0.25 13.41 4.42
C GLY A 20 -0.20 13.97 5.83
N VAL A 21 -1.35 14.02 6.50
CA VAL A 21 -1.48 14.31 7.95
C VAL A 21 -0.23 13.78 8.61
N ALA A 22 0.64 14.65 9.13
CA ALA A 22 1.99 14.29 9.56
C ALA A 22 1.93 13.06 10.46
N GLY A 23 2.10 11.88 9.86
CA GLY A 23 1.80 10.63 10.50
C GLY A 23 3.01 10.33 11.34
N ALA A 24 2.88 10.44 12.66
CA ALA A 24 3.98 10.21 13.61
C ALA A 24 4.66 8.83 13.43
N LEU A 25 4.07 7.94 12.64
CA LEU A 25 4.44 6.52 12.50
C LEU A 25 5.05 6.18 11.14
N SER A 26 4.96 7.03 10.11
CA SER A 26 5.58 6.76 8.81
C SER A 26 5.67 8.03 7.95
N ARG A 27 6.70 8.10 7.10
CA ARG A 27 6.72 9.06 5.99
C ARG A 27 6.08 8.42 4.77
N VAL A 28 5.06 9.07 4.23
CA VAL A 28 4.36 8.65 3.01
C VAL A 28 4.72 9.61 1.87
N LEU A 29 5.16 9.06 0.74
CA LEU A 29 5.52 9.82 -0.46
C LEU A 29 4.66 9.35 -1.63
N ALA A 30 4.17 10.29 -2.45
CA ALA A 30 3.59 9.99 -3.74
C ALA A 30 4.69 10.08 -4.80
N VAL A 31 4.92 9.02 -5.55
CA VAL A 31 6.01 8.92 -6.52
C VAL A 31 5.44 8.51 -7.85
N THR A 32 5.76 9.25 -8.92
CA THR A 32 5.47 8.82 -10.28
C THR A 32 6.77 8.47 -10.98
N VAL A 33 6.91 7.21 -11.37
CA VAL A 33 8.07 6.74 -12.15
C VAL A 33 7.69 6.77 -13.63
N ARG A 34 8.41 7.56 -14.44
CA ARG A 34 8.26 7.57 -15.90
C ARG A 34 9.38 6.76 -16.53
N TYR A 35 9.00 5.83 -17.40
CA TYR A 35 9.92 4.90 -18.05
C TYR A 35 9.45 4.56 -19.46
N GLU A 36 10.34 4.04 -20.29
CA GLU A 36 10.00 3.53 -21.62
C GLU A 36 10.03 2.01 -21.59
N ALA A 37 9.01 1.38 -22.17
CA ALA A 37 8.98 -0.06 -22.38
C ALA A 37 8.32 -0.37 -23.71
N ASP A 38 8.97 -1.19 -24.51
CA ASP A 38 8.55 -1.53 -25.88
C ASP A 38 8.42 -0.31 -26.80
N GLY A 39 9.25 0.72 -26.60
CA GLY A 39 9.21 1.98 -27.36
C GLY A 39 8.10 2.95 -26.96
N GLU A 40 7.29 2.60 -25.96
CA GLU A 40 6.16 3.42 -25.49
C GLU A 40 6.47 4.05 -24.12
N PRO A 41 6.23 5.37 -23.95
CA PRO A 41 6.36 6.02 -22.66
C PRO A 41 5.25 5.55 -21.70
N LYS A 42 5.64 5.15 -20.49
CA LYS A 42 4.75 4.67 -19.43
C LYS A 42 4.99 5.46 -18.14
N ALA A 43 3.95 5.53 -17.32
CA ALA A 43 4.01 6.12 -15.99
C ALA A 43 3.43 5.15 -14.96
N LEU A 44 4.12 5.01 -13.83
CA LEU A 44 3.69 4.17 -12.71
C LEU A 44 3.54 5.04 -11.46
N PRO A 45 2.30 5.40 -11.07
CA PRO A 45 2.03 6.15 -9.86
C PRO A 45 2.04 5.21 -8.64
N LEU A 46 2.80 5.59 -7.62
CA LEU A 46 3.14 4.77 -6.47
C LEU A 46 3.01 5.57 -5.18
N VAL A 47 2.70 4.86 -4.10
CA VAL A 47 2.83 5.35 -2.73
C VAL A 47 4.00 4.63 -2.08
N VAL A 48 4.98 5.37 -1.58
CA VAL A 48 6.15 4.85 -0.87
C VAL A 48 6.01 5.20 0.61
N LYS A 49 5.87 4.18 1.45
CA LYS A 49 5.90 4.30 2.91
C LYS A 49 7.26 3.91 3.45
N LEU A 50 7.83 4.79 4.25
CA LEU A 50 9.13 4.65 4.88
C LEU A 50 9.00 4.92 6.39
N PRO A 51 9.88 4.34 7.22
CA PRO A 51 9.90 4.65 8.64
C PRO A 51 10.15 6.15 8.90
N PRO A 52 9.76 6.66 10.07
CA PRO A 52 10.09 8.02 10.51
C PRO A 52 11.61 8.27 10.43
N ARG A 53 12.03 9.53 10.28
CA ARG A 53 13.48 9.85 10.29
C ARG A 53 14.03 10.04 11.70
N ASP A 54 13.19 10.47 12.64
CA ASP A 54 13.62 10.73 13.99
C ASP A 54 13.80 9.42 14.77
N PRO A 55 14.83 9.32 15.65
CA PRO A 55 15.13 8.07 16.36
C PRO A 55 13.99 7.58 17.26
N PHE A 56 13.23 8.49 17.88
CA PHE A 56 12.15 8.13 18.79
C PHE A 56 10.98 7.48 18.05
N GLY A 57 10.51 8.10 16.97
CA GLY A 57 9.48 7.56 16.10
C GLY A 57 9.89 6.21 15.48
N ARG A 58 11.17 6.07 15.08
CA ARG A 58 11.69 4.78 14.59
C ARG A 58 11.62 3.68 15.64
N LEU A 59 12.10 3.94 16.86
CA LEU A 59 12.07 2.95 17.93
C LEU A 59 10.62 2.58 18.29
N PHE A 60 9.73 3.57 18.39
CA PHE A 60 8.32 3.34 18.69
C PHE A 60 7.63 2.47 17.63
N VAL A 61 7.85 2.76 16.35
CA VAL A 61 7.32 1.97 15.23
C VAL A 61 7.85 0.54 15.25
N ALA A 62 9.14 0.37 15.53
CA ALA A 62 9.79 -0.93 15.55
C ALA A 62 9.33 -1.79 16.75
N GLU A 63 9.26 -1.21 17.95
CA GLU A 63 8.77 -1.92 19.16
C GLU A 63 7.29 -2.30 19.03
N ALA A 64 6.46 -1.42 18.47
CA ALA A 64 5.06 -1.72 18.20
C ALA A 64 4.83 -2.59 16.95
N GLN A 65 5.90 -2.85 16.18
CA GLN A 65 5.92 -3.63 14.95
C GLN A 65 4.94 -3.13 13.89
N PHE A 66 4.70 -1.81 13.81
CA PHE A 66 3.67 -1.27 12.91
C PHE A 66 4.01 -1.51 11.44
N ASP A 67 5.25 -1.21 11.04
CA ASP A 67 5.73 -1.43 9.68
C ASP A 67 5.80 -2.92 9.33
N THR A 68 6.25 -3.75 10.26
CA THR A 68 6.32 -5.21 10.10
C THR A 68 4.94 -5.80 9.87
N ARG A 69 3.94 -5.43 10.68
CA ARG A 69 2.55 -5.90 10.51
C ARG A 69 1.94 -5.41 9.19
N GLU A 70 2.19 -4.17 8.81
CA GLU A 70 1.69 -3.64 7.54
C GLU A 70 2.33 -4.35 6.33
N ILE A 71 3.65 -4.58 6.37
CA ILE A 71 4.36 -5.35 5.33
C ILE A 71 3.80 -6.76 5.22
N LEU A 72 3.73 -7.49 6.34
CA LEU A 72 3.20 -8.87 6.36
C LEU A 72 1.73 -8.94 5.93
N PHE A 73 0.94 -7.90 6.22
CA PHE A 73 -0.42 -7.80 5.69
C PHE A 73 -0.38 -7.84 4.16
N TYR A 74 0.42 -6.99 3.52
CA TYR A 74 0.46 -6.90 2.06
C TYR A 74 1.21 -8.06 1.38
N THR A 75 2.22 -8.66 2.02
CA THR A 75 3.05 -9.72 1.40
C THR A 75 2.53 -11.12 1.66
N GLU A 76 1.81 -11.35 2.76
CA GLU A 76 1.39 -12.69 3.17
C GLU A 76 -0.13 -12.79 3.32
N LEU A 77 -0.72 -12.00 4.22
CA LEU A 77 -2.12 -12.16 4.60
C LEU A 77 -3.08 -11.79 3.47
N ALA A 78 -2.95 -10.59 2.90
CA ALA A 78 -3.82 -10.11 1.83
C ALA A 78 -3.81 -11.04 0.60
N PRO A 79 -2.66 -11.51 0.10
CA PRO A 79 -2.64 -12.52 -0.97
C PRO A 79 -3.39 -13.81 -0.60
N ALA A 80 -3.25 -14.30 0.64
CA ALA A 80 -3.97 -15.49 1.08
C ALA A 80 -5.49 -15.26 1.13
N LEU A 81 -5.93 -14.12 1.68
CA LEU A 81 -7.35 -13.76 1.75
C LEU A 81 -7.96 -13.52 0.36
N ASN A 82 -7.23 -12.89 -0.55
CA ASN A 82 -7.70 -12.67 -1.92
C ASN A 82 -7.84 -13.97 -2.70
N ARG A 83 -6.90 -14.91 -2.56
CA ARG A 83 -7.05 -16.26 -3.15
C ARG A 83 -8.30 -16.96 -2.61
N LEU A 84 -8.50 -16.95 -1.29
CA LEU A 84 -9.68 -17.55 -0.68
C LEU A 84 -10.97 -16.90 -1.19
N ALA A 85 -10.99 -15.58 -1.35
CA ALA A 85 -12.14 -14.86 -1.87
C ALA A 85 -12.43 -15.24 -3.34
N GLU A 86 -11.40 -15.32 -4.18
CA GLU A 86 -11.55 -15.72 -5.58
C GLU A 86 -12.02 -17.17 -5.73
N GLU A 87 -11.52 -18.08 -4.90
CA GLU A 87 -11.93 -19.48 -4.87
C GLU A 87 -13.39 -19.65 -4.41
N ALA A 88 -13.82 -18.88 -3.41
CA ALA A 88 -15.16 -19.01 -2.82
C ALA A 88 -16.25 -18.23 -3.57
N LEU A 89 -15.91 -17.07 -4.13
CA LEU A 89 -16.88 -16.09 -4.67
C LEU A 89 -16.71 -15.84 -6.17
N GLY A 90 -15.55 -16.20 -6.75
CA GLY A 90 -15.25 -16.06 -8.16
C GLY A 90 -14.20 -14.97 -8.48
N PRO A 91 -13.73 -14.91 -9.73
CA PRO A 91 -12.64 -14.01 -10.13
C PRO A 91 -12.98 -12.53 -9.88
N GLY A 92 -12.02 -11.79 -9.32
CA GLY A 92 -12.16 -10.35 -9.05
C GLY A 92 -12.81 -10.01 -7.71
N GLU A 93 -13.24 -11.01 -6.92
CA GLU A 93 -13.85 -10.80 -5.60
C GLU A 93 -12.83 -10.59 -4.45
N GLY A 94 -11.62 -10.12 -4.77
CA GLY A 94 -10.61 -9.79 -3.76
C GLY A 94 -11.00 -8.62 -2.84
N LEU A 95 -10.19 -8.39 -1.81
CA LEU A 95 -10.29 -7.22 -0.94
C LEU A 95 -9.98 -5.92 -1.71
N PRO A 96 -10.68 -4.81 -1.42
CA PRO A 96 -10.44 -3.52 -2.06
C PRO A 96 -9.23 -2.81 -1.44
N ILE A 97 -8.04 -3.35 -1.67
CA ILE A 97 -6.77 -2.82 -1.16
C ILE A 97 -5.80 -2.53 -2.33
N PRO A 98 -4.86 -1.58 -2.17
CA PRO A 98 -3.84 -1.31 -3.17
C PRO A 98 -2.97 -2.53 -3.46
N LYS A 99 -2.50 -2.68 -4.70
CA LYS A 99 -1.50 -3.71 -5.02
C LYS A 99 -0.17 -3.38 -4.34
N CYS A 100 0.45 -4.41 -3.76
CA CYS A 100 1.82 -4.32 -3.25
C CYS A 100 2.81 -4.49 -4.40
N ILE A 101 3.61 -3.46 -4.66
CA ILE A 101 4.59 -3.43 -5.75
C ILE A 101 5.95 -3.89 -5.27
N LYS A 102 6.34 -3.46 -4.06
CA LYS A 102 7.59 -3.86 -3.39
C LYS A 102 7.38 -3.80 -1.89
N ALA A 103 7.96 -4.74 -1.16
CA ALA A 103 8.12 -4.61 0.28
C ALA A 103 9.47 -5.17 0.72
N ARG A 104 9.99 -4.66 1.83
CA ARG A 104 11.17 -5.21 2.53
C ARG A 104 11.00 -5.00 4.03
N LEU A 105 11.05 -6.09 4.79
CA LEU A 105 11.14 -6.05 6.25
C LEU A 105 12.49 -5.45 6.69
N PRO A 106 12.56 -4.82 7.86
CA PRO A 106 13.83 -4.36 8.39
C PRO A 106 14.67 -5.57 8.84
N ASP A 107 15.99 -5.53 8.60
CA ASP A 107 16.91 -6.62 9.00
C ASP A 107 17.14 -6.65 10.52
N GLU A 108 16.91 -5.51 11.20
CA GLU A 108 17.07 -5.33 12.63
C GLU A 108 16.01 -4.37 13.19
N ILE A 109 15.81 -4.39 14.52
CA ILE A 109 14.86 -3.50 15.19
C ILE A 109 15.27 -2.03 14.96
N GLY A 110 14.37 -1.23 14.40
CA GLY A 110 14.61 0.18 14.08
C GLY A 110 15.28 0.41 12.72
N GLY A 111 15.58 -0.67 11.98
CA GLY A 111 16.13 -0.61 10.63
C GLY A 111 15.17 -0.05 9.57
N ASP A 112 15.67 0.10 8.35
CA ASP A 112 14.89 0.67 7.24
C ASP A 112 14.00 -0.38 6.56
N SER A 113 12.72 -0.33 6.89
CA SER A 113 11.66 -1.01 6.14
C SER A 113 11.23 -0.23 4.90
N GLU A 114 10.73 -0.94 3.90
CA GLU A 114 10.18 -0.35 2.68
C GLU A 114 8.83 -0.98 2.36
N LEU A 115 7.84 -0.14 2.06
CA LEU A 115 6.58 -0.57 1.47
C LEU A 115 6.20 0.36 0.32
N VAL A 116 6.05 -0.21 -0.87
CA VAL A 116 5.68 0.47 -2.10
C VAL A 116 4.38 -0.12 -2.60
N LEU A 117 3.35 0.71 -2.67
CA LEU A 117 2.00 0.35 -3.08
C LEU A 117 1.61 1.10 -4.37
N GLU A 118 0.61 0.59 -5.06
CA GLU A 118 -0.12 1.32 -6.09
C GLU A 118 -0.73 2.61 -5.51
N ASP A 119 -0.60 3.73 -6.23
CA ASP A 119 -1.35 4.94 -5.90
C ASP A 119 -2.77 4.87 -6.47
N VAL A 120 -3.73 4.57 -5.59
CA VAL A 120 -5.16 4.42 -5.96
C VAL A 120 -5.84 5.73 -6.34
N THR A 121 -5.21 6.89 -6.15
CA THR A 121 -5.76 8.16 -6.66
C THR A 121 -5.80 8.18 -8.18
N SER A 122 -4.91 7.42 -8.84
CA SER A 122 -4.91 7.25 -10.30
C SER A 122 -6.13 6.49 -10.85
N VAL A 123 -6.83 5.73 -9.99
CA VAL A 123 -8.03 4.98 -10.35
C VAL A 123 -9.30 5.54 -9.70
N GLY A 124 -9.24 6.80 -9.24
CA GLY A 124 -10.42 7.57 -8.80
C GLY A 124 -10.72 7.52 -7.30
N PHE A 125 -9.83 6.97 -6.47
CA PHE A 125 -9.98 7.08 -5.01
C PHE A 125 -9.50 8.44 -4.49
N GLU A 126 -10.13 8.88 -3.41
CA GLU A 126 -9.80 10.13 -2.73
C GLU A 126 -9.55 9.84 -1.25
N ALA A 127 -8.67 10.63 -0.64
CA ALA A 127 -8.54 10.62 0.81
C ALA A 127 -9.78 11.24 1.43
N ALA A 128 -10.39 10.56 2.41
CA ALA A 128 -11.49 11.13 3.17
C ALA A 128 -10.96 12.22 4.12
N ASP A 129 -11.67 13.35 4.18
CA ASP A 129 -11.44 14.34 5.24
C ASP A 129 -12.12 13.84 6.54
N PHE A 130 -11.31 13.53 7.54
CA PHE A 130 -11.81 13.05 8.83
C PHE A 130 -12.63 14.09 9.59
N ALA A 131 -12.44 15.40 9.32
CA ALA A 131 -13.24 16.45 9.94
C ALA A 131 -14.66 16.51 9.37
N GLU A 132 -14.81 16.23 8.07
CA GLU A 132 -16.11 16.19 7.39
C GLU A 132 -16.81 14.83 7.54
N GLY A 133 -16.04 13.77 7.80
CA GLY A 133 -16.55 12.41 7.94
C GLY A 133 -16.87 11.75 6.59
N LEU A 134 -17.59 10.62 6.65
CA LEU A 134 -18.01 9.87 5.46
C LEU A 134 -19.49 10.12 5.18
N SER A 135 -19.86 10.23 3.90
CA SER A 135 -21.26 10.09 3.49
C SER A 135 -21.78 8.69 3.80
N GLU A 136 -23.10 8.51 3.85
CA GLU A 136 -23.71 7.19 4.13
C GLU A 136 -23.19 6.11 3.17
N ASP A 137 -23.12 6.39 1.87
CA ASP A 137 -22.65 5.44 0.86
C ASP A 137 -21.16 5.06 1.06
N ARG A 138 -20.32 6.06 1.39
CA ARG A 138 -18.90 5.83 1.69
C ARG A 138 -18.74 5.00 2.96
N ALA A 139 -19.51 5.30 4.01
CA ALA A 139 -19.50 4.56 5.26
C ALA A 139 -19.98 3.10 5.07
N ARG A 140 -21.06 2.89 4.31
CA ARG A 140 -21.58 1.57 3.97
C ARG A 140 -20.57 0.74 3.19
N SER A 141 -19.90 1.35 2.21
CA SER A 141 -18.85 0.71 1.42
C SER A 141 -17.65 0.32 2.29
N ALA A 142 -17.19 1.22 3.17
CA ALA A 142 -16.11 0.93 4.11
C ALA A 142 -16.47 -0.21 5.08
N LEU A 143 -17.70 -0.19 5.64
CA LEU A 143 -18.16 -1.24 6.54
C LEU A 143 -18.25 -2.59 5.84
N HIS A 144 -18.73 -2.63 4.59
CA HIS A 144 -18.77 -3.85 3.79
C HIS A 144 -17.36 -4.40 3.52
N ALA A 145 -16.38 -3.55 3.21
CA ALA A 145 -14.98 -3.96 3.03
C ALA A 145 -14.39 -4.55 4.32
N VAL A 146 -14.64 -3.94 5.48
CA VAL A 146 -14.20 -4.45 6.79
C VAL A 146 -14.89 -5.78 7.14
N ALA A 147 -16.18 -5.90 6.87
CA ALA A 147 -16.92 -7.14 7.09
C ALA A 147 -16.36 -8.29 6.23
N ARG A 148 -16.04 -8.03 4.95
CA ARG A 148 -15.39 -9.00 4.07
C ARG A 148 -14.02 -9.42 4.59
N LEU A 149 -13.19 -8.47 5.03
CA LEU A 149 -11.90 -8.77 5.65
C LEU A 149 -12.05 -9.70 6.85
N HIS A 150 -12.99 -9.43 7.75
CA HIS A 150 -13.25 -10.29 8.91
C HIS A 150 -13.78 -11.68 8.52
N ALA A 151 -14.71 -11.76 7.57
CA ALA A 151 -15.26 -13.02 7.10
C ALA A 151 -14.19 -13.92 6.47
N LEU A 152 -13.35 -13.37 5.60
CA LEU A 152 -12.24 -14.10 4.98
C LEU A 152 -11.19 -14.51 6.03
N SER A 153 -10.87 -13.63 6.99
CA SER A 153 -9.93 -13.95 8.07
C SER A 153 -10.45 -15.07 8.98
N LEU A 154 -11.76 -15.15 9.21
CA LEU A 154 -12.39 -16.25 9.92
C LEU A 154 -12.36 -17.56 9.12
N ALA A 155 -12.59 -17.47 7.81
CA ALA A 155 -12.57 -18.63 6.91
C ALA A 155 -11.16 -19.18 6.63
N LEU A 156 -10.11 -18.38 6.81
CA LEU A 156 -8.71 -18.80 6.71
C LEU A 156 -8.24 -19.66 7.91
N ARG A 157 -9.02 -19.74 9.00
CA ARG A 157 -8.66 -20.46 10.23
C ARG A 157 -8.67 -21.97 10.11
#